data_AF-A0A2N5DRU0-F1
#
_entry.id   AF-A0A2N5DRU0-F1
#
_cell.length_a   1.000
_cell.length_b   1.000
_cell.length_c   1.000
_cell.angle_alpha   90.00
_cell.angle_beta   90.00
_cell.angle_gamma   90.00
#
_symmetry.space_group_name_H-M   'P 1'
#
loop_
_entity.id
_entity.type
_entity.pdbx_description
1 polymer ?
#
loop_
_entity_poly.entity_id
_entity_poly.type
_entity_poly.pdbx_seq_one_letter_code
_entity_poly.pdbx_strand_id
1 'polypeptide(L)'
;MTTPHGPTNGSEDDWTTLAKAWTDPAAAEPAIDPAQIRALRRRDRLARLNFAAEMAGVPLVLGLVAWAVVTRELPWPAAIACALFTLFAGAMTLWSRRGDPGLLLDTPQTVVSTALAQARTGLRWAQAGTWTCVAGAAFLAAMGSLSGRWRADWPLLAGGAVFLAACLMLYRGHARRCRRRIAAHEAALAALQER
;
A
#
# COMPACT_ATOMS: atom_id res chain seq x y z
N MET A 1 4.12 -31.49 31.02
CA MET A 1 5.06 -30.35 30.99
C MET A 1 4.64 -29.42 29.88
N THR A 2 3.96 -28.33 30.24
CA THR A 2 3.45 -27.29 29.35
C THR A 2 4.47 -26.15 29.30
N THR A 3 5.08 -25.92 28.14
CA THR A 3 5.88 -24.71 27.90
C THR A 3 4.96 -23.55 27.51
N PRO A 4 5.22 -22.32 28.00
CA PRO A 4 4.29 -21.20 27.87
C PRO A 4 4.39 -20.53 26.50
N HIS A 5 3.24 -20.20 25.91
CA HIS A 5 3.11 -19.22 24.84
C HIS A 5 3.44 -17.82 25.38
N GLY A 6 4.65 -17.34 25.09
CA GLY A 6 4.98 -15.92 25.21
C GLY A 6 4.34 -15.11 24.06
N PRO A 7 3.95 -13.85 24.31
CA PRO A 7 3.32 -13.01 23.29
C PRO A 7 4.40 -12.54 22.30
N THR A 8 4.46 -13.14 21.12
CA THR A 8 5.43 -12.73 20.10
C THR A 8 4.91 -11.53 19.32
N ASN A 9 5.75 -10.50 19.24
CA ASN A 9 5.64 -9.32 18.38
C ASN A 9 5.60 -9.72 16.89
N GLY A 10 4.44 -10.23 16.45
CA GLY A 10 4.28 -11.10 15.29
C GLY A 10 4.34 -10.48 13.89
N SER A 11 5.27 -9.57 13.60
CA SER A 11 5.49 -9.19 12.19
C SER A 11 6.90 -8.75 11.81
N GLU A 12 7.79 -8.50 12.77
CA GLU A 12 9.22 -8.26 12.49
C GLU A 12 10.01 -9.58 12.61
N ASP A 13 9.73 -10.39 13.64
CA ASP A 13 10.38 -11.70 13.86
C ASP A 13 10.15 -12.71 12.72
N ASP A 14 9.00 -12.65 12.04
CA ASP A 14 8.64 -13.59 10.98
C ASP A 14 9.57 -13.44 9.74
N TRP A 15 10.04 -12.21 9.47
CA TRP A 15 10.88 -11.91 8.29
C TRP A 15 12.37 -12.13 8.52
N THR A 16 12.85 -11.83 9.73
CA THR A 16 14.18 -12.22 10.16
C THR A 16 14.30 -13.74 10.22
N THR A 17 13.24 -14.44 10.63
CA THR A 17 13.17 -15.91 10.59
C THR A 17 13.17 -16.44 9.16
N LEU A 18 12.42 -15.81 8.23
CA LEU A 18 12.46 -16.11 6.79
C LEU A 18 13.86 -15.96 6.18
N ALA A 19 14.52 -14.83 6.43
CA ALA A 19 15.87 -14.59 5.92
C ALA A 19 16.88 -15.60 6.50
N LYS A 20 16.74 -15.96 7.77
CA LYS A 20 17.62 -16.90 8.47
C LYS A 20 17.41 -18.36 8.02
N ALA A 21 16.17 -18.78 7.83
CA ALA A 21 15.83 -20.12 7.33
C ALA A 21 16.36 -20.36 5.90
N TRP A 22 16.47 -19.32 5.09
CA TRP A 22 17.00 -19.40 3.72
C TRP A 22 18.52 -19.23 3.61
N THR A 23 19.18 -18.76 4.66
CA THR A 23 20.64 -18.56 4.70
C THR A 23 21.37 -19.61 5.53
N ASP A 24 20.66 -20.51 6.21
CA ASP A 24 21.26 -21.56 7.05
C ASP A 24 22.12 -22.51 6.20
N PRO A 25 23.46 -22.56 6.41
CA PRO A 25 24.37 -23.43 5.65
C PRO A 25 24.14 -24.93 5.87
N ALA A 26 23.44 -25.32 6.95
CA ALA A 26 23.30 -26.72 7.34
C ALA A 26 22.15 -27.46 6.61
N ALA A 27 21.29 -26.77 5.87
CA ALA A 27 20.19 -27.38 5.14
C ALA A 27 20.64 -27.82 3.73
N ALA A 28 20.75 -29.14 3.51
CA ALA A 28 21.22 -29.74 2.25
C ALA A 28 20.36 -29.38 1.01
N GLU A 29 19.11 -28.98 1.24
CA GLU A 29 18.29 -28.20 0.31
C GLU A 29 17.50 -27.22 1.17
N PRO A 30 17.50 -25.90 0.91
CA PRO A 30 16.61 -24.98 1.62
C PRO A 30 15.17 -25.28 1.19
N ALA A 31 14.55 -26.25 1.86
CA ALA A 31 13.16 -26.60 1.66
C ALA A 31 12.30 -25.38 1.99
N ILE A 32 11.68 -24.79 0.96
CA ILE A 32 10.81 -23.64 1.11
C ILE A 32 9.63 -24.06 2.01
N ASP A 33 9.51 -23.46 3.20
CA ASP A 33 8.44 -23.82 4.12
C ASP A 33 7.06 -23.54 3.49
N PRO A 34 6.17 -24.55 3.39
CA PRO A 34 4.82 -24.39 2.85
C PRO A 34 3.99 -23.28 3.52
N ALA A 35 4.24 -22.97 4.80
CA ALA A 35 3.57 -21.87 5.49
C ALA A 35 3.96 -20.50 4.89
N GLN A 36 5.22 -20.35 4.47
CA GLN A 36 5.74 -19.13 3.85
C GLN A 36 5.12 -18.91 2.47
N ILE A 37 5.00 -19.98 1.67
CA ILE A 37 4.30 -19.94 0.38
C ILE A 37 2.83 -19.52 0.56
N ARG A 38 2.12 -20.09 1.55
CA ARG A 38 0.74 -19.70 1.86
C ARG A 38 0.64 -18.22 2.25
N ALA A 39 1.57 -17.71 3.04
CA ALA A 39 1.61 -16.30 3.44
C ALA A 39 1.83 -15.37 2.24
N LEU A 40 2.74 -15.70 1.32
CA LEU A 40 2.98 -14.94 0.08
C LEU A 40 1.74 -14.93 -0.81
N ARG A 41 1.09 -16.08 -1.03
CA ARG A 41 -0.16 -16.18 -1.80
C ARG A 41 -1.29 -15.36 -1.19
N ARG A 42 -1.43 -15.40 0.14
CA ARG A 42 -2.44 -14.60 0.86
C ARG A 42 -2.20 -13.11 0.67
N ARG A 43 -0.94 -12.66 0.77
CA ARG A 43 -0.56 -11.25 0.56
C ARG A 43 -0.82 -10.80 -0.87
N ASP A 44 -0.46 -11.62 -1.86
CA ASP A 44 -0.76 -11.33 -3.26
C ASP A 44 -2.27 -11.19 -3.49
N ARG A 45 -3.07 -12.15 -2.98
CA ARG A 45 -4.54 -12.08 -3.09
C ARG A 45 -5.12 -10.83 -2.45
N LEU A 46 -4.70 -10.49 -1.22
CA LEU A 46 -5.14 -9.27 -0.54
C LEU A 46 -4.73 -8.01 -1.31
N ALA A 47 -3.51 -8.01 -1.86
CA ALA A 47 -3.03 -6.90 -2.67
C ALA A 47 -3.89 -6.74 -3.93
N ARG A 48 -4.23 -7.82 -4.63
CA ARG A 48 -5.13 -7.77 -5.82
C ARG A 48 -6.52 -7.28 -5.45
N LEU A 49 -7.09 -7.77 -4.35
CA LEU A 49 -8.40 -7.32 -3.86
C LEU A 49 -8.40 -5.83 -3.51
N ASN A 50 -7.39 -5.36 -2.80
CA ASN A 50 -7.25 -3.94 -2.47
C ASN A 50 -7.12 -3.08 -3.73
N PHE A 51 -6.33 -3.52 -4.70
CA PHE A 51 -6.22 -2.85 -6.00
C PHE A 51 -7.56 -2.80 -6.74
N ALA A 52 -8.30 -3.91 -6.80
CA ALA A 52 -9.62 -3.95 -7.43
C ALA A 52 -10.60 -3.00 -6.73
N ALA A 53 -10.58 -2.93 -5.39
CA ALA A 53 -11.40 -2.01 -4.63
C ALA A 53 -11.04 -0.54 -4.88
N GLU A 54 -9.74 -0.19 -4.86
CA GLU A 54 -9.27 1.16 -5.18
C GLU A 54 -9.66 1.57 -6.62
N MET A 55 -9.53 0.66 -7.58
CA MET A 55 -9.89 0.92 -8.98
C MET A 55 -11.40 0.99 -9.23
N ALA A 56 -12.21 0.20 -8.53
CA ALA A 56 -13.67 0.31 -8.59
C ALA A 56 -14.18 1.66 -8.05
N GLY A 57 -13.43 2.28 -7.13
CA GLY A 57 -13.74 3.62 -6.62
C GLY A 57 -13.71 4.71 -7.69
N VAL A 58 -12.85 4.60 -8.71
CA VAL A 58 -12.72 5.61 -9.77
C VAL A 58 -14.01 5.79 -10.58
N PRO A 59 -14.56 4.77 -11.26
CA PRO A 59 -15.81 4.94 -12.00
C PRO A 59 -17.00 5.24 -11.08
N LEU A 60 -17.00 4.74 -9.84
CA LEU A 60 -18.04 5.05 -8.87
C LEU A 60 -18.09 6.55 -8.53
N VAL A 61 -16.95 7.14 -8.17
CA VAL A 61 -16.89 8.57 -7.83
C VAL A 61 -17.16 9.44 -9.04
N LEU A 62 -16.62 9.10 -10.22
CA LEU A 62 -16.92 9.84 -11.46
C LEU A 62 -18.40 9.77 -11.83
N GLY A 63 -19.03 8.60 -11.67
CA GLY A 63 -20.47 8.42 -11.87
C GLY A 63 -21.29 9.25 -10.89
N LEU A 64 -20.90 9.30 -9.62
CA LEU A 64 -21.56 10.13 -8.60
C LEU A 64 -21.43 11.63 -8.90
N VAL A 65 -20.25 12.08 -9.36
CA VAL A 65 -20.03 13.47 -9.79
C VAL A 65 -20.90 13.81 -11.00
N ALA A 66 -20.93 12.94 -12.02
CA ALA A 66 -21.79 13.14 -13.19
C ALA A 66 -23.27 13.22 -12.81
N TRP A 67 -23.73 12.30 -11.95
CA TRP A 67 -25.08 12.33 -11.41
C TRP A 67 -25.38 13.63 -10.65
N ALA A 68 -24.46 14.12 -9.82
CA ALA A 68 -24.62 15.35 -9.06
C ALA A 68 -24.64 16.60 -9.95
N VAL A 69 -23.84 16.64 -11.02
CA VAL A 69 -23.91 17.72 -12.03
C VAL A 69 -25.29 17.77 -12.68
N VAL A 70 -25.86 16.61 -13.04
CA VAL A 70 -27.15 16.52 -13.74
C VAL A 70 -28.34 16.78 -12.80
N THR A 71 -28.31 16.27 -11.57
CA THR A 71 -29.49 16.23 -10.69
C THR A 71 -29.46 17.21 -9.53
N ARG A 72 -28.27 17.73 -9.16
CA ARG A 72 -28.07 18.59 -7.98
C ARG A 72 -27.41 19.92 -8.32
N GLU A 73 -27.31 20.26 -9.61
CA GLU A 73 -26.71 21.51 -10.08
C GLU A 73 -25.30 21.74 -9.50
N LEU A 74 -24.51 20.67 -9.35
CA LEU A 74 -23.16 20.79 -8.81
C LEU A 74 -22.33 21.77 -9.66
N PRO A 75 -21.74 22.83 -9.06
CA PRO A 75 -20.97 23.80 -9.82
C PRO A 75 -19.81 23.14 -10.57
N TRP A 76 -19.62 23.52 -11.84
CA TRP A 76 -18.55 22.99 -12.69
C TRP A 76 -17.15 23.01 -12.05
N PRO A 77 -16.72 24.08 -11.35
CA PRO A 77 -15.42 24.08 -10.68
C PRO A 77 -15.27 22.95 -9.64
N ALA A 78 -16.33 22.67 -8.87
CA ALA A 78 -16.35 21.59 -7.89
C ALA A 78 -16.33 20.21 -8.58
N ALA A 79 -17.11 20.05 -9.65
CA ALA A 79 -17.12 18.82 -10.44
C ALA A 79 -15.74 18.51 -11.04
N ILE A 80 -15.07 19.52 -11.60
CA ILE A 80 -13.72 19.41 -12.16
C ILE A 80 -12.71 19.07 -11.06
N ALA A 81 -12.75 19.73 -9.91
CA ALA A 81 -11.86 19.43 -8.78
C ALA A 81 -12.02 17.97 -8.30
N CYS A 82 -13.26 17.48 -8.16
CA CYS A 82 -13.55 16.09 -7.82
C CYS A 82 -13.01 15.12 -8.86
N ALA A 83 -13.26 15.41 -10.16
CA ALA A 83 -12.79 14.56 -11.25
C ALA A 83 -11.27 14.48 -11.30
N LEU A 84 -10.57 15.62 -11.22
CA LEU A 84 -9.11 15.68 -11.23
C LEU A 84 -8.50 14.93 -10.05
N PHE A 85 -9.01 15.13 -8.84
CA PHE A 85 -8.54 14.41 -7.66
C PHE A 85 -8.76 12.89 -7.81
N THR A 86 -9.92 12.48 -8.29
CA THR A 86 -10.26 11.06 -8.49
C THR A 86 -9.35 10.39 -9.53
N LEU A 87 -9.15 11.06 -10.68
CA LEU A 87 -8.25 10.59 -11.73
C LEU A 87 -6.81 10.53 -11.26
N PHE A 88 -6.36 11.53 -10.49
CA PHE A 88 -5.03 11.52 -9.89
C PHE A 88 -4.85 10.35 -8.92
N ALA A 89 -5.79 10.12 -8.01
CA ALA A 89 -5.75 8.99 -7.08
C ALA A 89 -5.72 7.65 -7.85
N GLY A 90 -6.53 7.51 -8.89
CA GLY A 90 -6.53 6.34 -9.77
C GLY A 90 -5.18 6.13 -10.48
N ALA A 91 -4.60 7.20 -11.02
CA ALA A 91 -3.27 7.17 -11.64
C ALA A 91 -2.18 6.77 -10.65
N MET A 92 -2.24 7.26 -9.41
CA MET A 92 -1.30 6.87 -8.34
C MET A 92 -1.44 5.41 -7.92
N THR A 93 -2.67 4.88 -7.85
CA THR A 93 -2.91 3.45 -7.63
C THR A 93 -2.32 2.60 -8.76
N LEU A 94 -2.51 2.97 -10.02
CA LEU A 94 -1.91 2.28 -11.17
C LEU A 94 -0.38 2.35 -11.13
N TRP A 95 0.18 3.53 -10.88
CA TRP A 95 1.62 3.75 -10.78
C TRP A 95 2.24 2.89 -9.68
N SER A 96 1.56 2.74 -8.53
CA SER A 96 2.05 1.91 -7.42
C SER A 96 2.30 0.44 -7.80
N ARG A 97 1.62 -0.05 -8.85
CA ARG A 97 1.67 -1.43 -9.34
C ARG A 97 2.63 -1.69 -10.49
N ARG A 98 3.30 -0.65 -11.01
CA ARG A 98 4.16 -0.79 -12.19
C ARG A 98 5.27 -1.82 -11.97
N GLY A 99 5.47 -2.78 -12.86
CA GLY A 99 6.60 -3.73 -12.75
C GLY A 99 6.51 -4.70 -11.57
N ASP A 100 5.30 -5.12 -11.20
CA ASP A 100 5.08 -6.31 -10.37
C ASP A 100 5.31 -7.56 -11.25
N PRO A 101 6.38 -8.35 -11.04
CA PRO A 101 6.70 -9.52 -11.87
C PRO A 101 5.72 -10.69 -11.66
N GLY A 102 4.79 -10.58 -10.71
CA GLY A 102 3.93 -11.67 -10.30
C GLY A 102 4.61 -12.61 -9.31
N LEU A 103 3.89 -13.66 -8.91
CA LEU A 103 4.34 -14.60 -7.89
C LEU A 103 5.17 -15.73 -8.54
N LEU A 104 6.50 -15.69 -8.39
CA LEU A 104 7.41 -16.75 -8.83
C LEU A 104 7.88 -17.56 -7.62
N LEU A 105 7.66 -18.88 -7.62
CA LEU A 105 7.88 -19.76 -6.46
C LEU A 105 8.72 -21.00 -6.80
N ASP A 106 9.36 -21.02 -7.97
CA ASP A 106 9.97 -22.23 -8.52
C ASP A 106 11.31 -22.57 -7.83
N THR A 107 12.03 -21.54 -7.38
CA THR A 107 13.33 -21.68 -6.68
C THR A 107 13.43 -20.74 -5.47
N PRO A 108 14.26 -21.05 -4.45
CA PRO A 108 14.50 -20.16 -3.32
C PRO A 108 14.92 -18.74 -3.76
N GLN A 109 15.74 -18.63 -4.80
CA GLN A 109 16.16 -17.34 -5.37
C GLN A 109 14.97 -16.57 -5.96
N THR A 110 14.05 -17.23 -6.66
CA THR A 110 12.83 -16.60 -7.19
C THR A 110 11.85 -16.19 -6.09
N VAL A 111 11.80 -16.92 -4.98
CA VAL A 111 10.96 -16.58 -3.82
C VAL A 111 11.49 -15.32 -3.13
N VAL A 112 12.80 -15.22 -2.92
CA VAL A 112 13.45 -14.03 -2.33
C VAL A 112 13.29 -12.82 -3.25
N SER A 113 13.49 -12.99 -4.57
CA SER A 113 13.32 -11.90 -5.53
C SER A 113 11.87 -11.43 -5.62
N THR A 114 10.90 -12.34 -5.53
CA THR A 114 9.47 -12.03 -5.44
C THR A 114 9.14 -11.28 -4.16
N ALA A 115 9.68 -11.69 -3.01
CA ALA A 115 9.49 -10.99 -1.73
C ALA A 115 10.08 -9.58 -1.76
N LEU A 116 11.26 -9.41 -2.37
CA LEU A 116 11.88 -8.10 -2.59
C LEU A 116 11.03 -7.21 -3.52
N ALA A 117 10.53 -7.77 -4.62
CA ALA A 117 9.63 -7.05 -5.54
C ALA A 117 8.33 -6.61 -4.82
N GLN A 118 7.73 -7.48 -4.01
CA GLN A 118 6.57 -7.14 -3.19
C GLN A 118 6.88 -6.02 -2.19
N ALA A 119 8.05 -6.03 -1.55
CA ALA A 119 8.45 -4.97 -0.62
C ALA A 119 8.65 -3.62 -1.33
N ARG A 120 9.23 -3.62 -2.54
CA ARG A 120 9.36 -2.43 -3.40
C ARG A 120 8.02 -1.90 -3.88
N THR A 121 7.10 -2.78 -4.28
CA THR A 121 5.71 -2.43 -4.60
C THR A 121 4.99 -1.83 -3.39
N GLY A 122 5.16 -2.40 -2.19
CA GLY A 122 4.61 -1.82 -0.96
C GLY A 122 5.17 -0.43 -0.65
N LEU A 123 6.46 -0.19 -0.90
CA LEU A 123 7.06 1.14 -0.74
C LEU A 123 6.46 2.16 -1.72
N ARG A 124 6.27 1.78 -2.99
CA ARG A 124 5.62 2.64 -3.98
C ARG A 124 4.16 2.90 -3.64
N TRP A 125 3.44 1.92 -3.11
CA TRP A 125 2.07 2.11 -2.62
C TRP A 125 2.02 3.12 -1.47
N ALA A 126 2.96 3.08 -0.52
CA ALA A 126 3.04 4.10 0.52
C ALA A 126 3.39 5.50 -0.02
N GLN A 127 4.26 5.59 -1.03
CA GLN A 127 4.55 6.86 -1.71
C GLN A 127 3.31 7.39 -2.46
N ALA A 128 2.58 6.51 -3.15
CA ALA A 128 1.34 6.83 -3.81
C ALA A 128 0.31 7.38 -2.82
N GLY A 129 0.09 6.69 -1.69
CA GLY A 129 -0.79 7.15 -0.62
C GLY A 129 -0.37 8.49 -0.03
N THR A 130 0.94 8.75 0.11
CA THR A 130 1.47 10.06 0.56
C THR A 130 1.08 11.17 -0.42
N TRP A 131 1.30 10.97 -1.72
CA TRP A 131 0.93 11.94 -2.76
C TRP A 131 -0.58 12.14 -2.85
N THR A 132 -1.38 11.08 -2.70
CA THR A 132 -2.84 11.17 -2.63
C THR A 132 -3.28 11.98 -1.42
N CYS A 133 -2.60 11.87 -0.27
CA CYS A 133 -2.91 12.71 0.90
C CYS A 133 -2.63 14.20 0.63
N VAL A 134 -1.52 14.52 -0.03
CA VAL A 134 -1.17 15.89 -0.41
C VAL A 134 -2.20 16.45 -1.40
N ALA A 135 -2.56 15.69 -2.44
CA ALA A 135 -3.61 16.07 -3.37
C ALA A 135 -4.97 16.21 -2.69
N GLY A 136 -5.27 15.36 -1.70
CA GLY A 136 -6.49 15.43 -0.89
C GLY A 136 -6.56 16.71 -0.06
N ALA A 137 -5.44 17.16 0.51
CA ALA A 137 -5.37 18.43 1.23
C ALA A 137 -5.62 19.63 0.30
N ALA A 138 -5.01 19.62 -0.90
CA ALA A 138 -5.26 20.63 -1.92
C ALA A 138 -6.71 20.63 -2.39
N PHE A 139 -7.31 19.45 -2.58
CA PHE A 139 -8.72 19.28 -2.92
C PHE A 139 -9.64 19.86 -1.82
N LEU A 140 -9.41 19.53 -0.55
CA LEU A 140 -10.20 20.09 0.56
C LEU A 140 -10.10 21.61 0.63
N ALA A 141 -8.89 22.17 0.44
CA ALA A 141 -8.69 23.61 0.41
C ALA A 141 -9.42 24.28 -0.77
N ALA A 142 -9.39 23.66 -1.95
CA ALA A 142 -10.12 24.13 -3.13
C ALA A 142 -11.64 24.11 -2.88
N MET A 143 -12.17 23.01 -2.32
CA MET A 143 -13.59 22.88 -2.02
C MET A 143 -14.06 23.87 -0.95
N GLY A 144 -13.28 24.07 0.12
CA GLY A 144 -13.58 25.10 1.12
C GLY A 144 -13.57 26.51 0.53
N SER A 145 -12.63 26.80 -0.37
CA SER A 145 -12.56 28.08 -1.07
C SER A 145 -13.77 28.31 -1.98
N LEU A 146 -14.19 27.28 -2.72
CA LEU A 146 -15.35 27.34 -3.60
C LEU A 146 -16.67 27.47 -2.84
N SER A 147 -16.80 26.89 -1.65
CA SER A 147 -18.05 26.99 -0.88
C SER A 147 -18.27 28.40 -0.32
N GLY A 148 -17.21 29.18 -0.10
CA GLY A 148 -17.25 30.49 0.57
C GLY A 148 -17.73 30.42 2.03
N ARG A 149 -17.98 29.21 2.57
CA ARG A 149 -18.64 28.96 3.85
C ARG A 149 -17.72 28.28 4.86
N TRP A 150 -16.44 28.67 4.86
CA TRP A 150 -15.39 28.10 5.71
C TRP A 150 -15.78 27.93 7.19
N ARG A 151 -16.51 28.89 7.78
CA ARG A 151 -16.95 28.80 9.18
C ARG A 151 -17.99 27.71 9.41
N ALA A 152 -18.90 27.50 8.46
CA ALA A 152 -19.92 26.45 8.55
C ALA A 152 -19.34 25.07 8.22
N ASP A 153 -18.40 25.02 7.28
CA ASP A 153 -17.78 23.77 6.81
C ASP A 153 -16.55 23.36 7.64
N TRP A 154 -16.14 24.20 8.60
CA TRP A 154 -14.95 23.98 9.44
C TRP A 154 -14.89 22.58 10.07
N PRO A 155 -15.96 22.02 10.68
CA PRO A 155 -15.89 20.68 11.26
C PRO A 155 -15.55 19.59 10.22
N LEU A 156 -16.09 19.72 9.01
CA LEU A 156 -15.84 18.80 7.90
C LEU A 156 -14.39 18.93 7.41
N LEU A 157 -13.91 20.17 7.23
CA LEU A 157 -12.54 20.45 6.80
C LEU A 157 -11.51 19.97 7.84
N ALA A 158 -11.76 20.23 9.12
CA ALA A 158 -10.92 19.77 10.22
C ALA A 158 -10.91 18.24 10.33
N GLY A 159 -12.07 17.60 10.22
CA GLY A 159 -12.17 16.13 10.19
C GLY A 159 -11.40 15.53 9.02
N GLY A 160 -11.54 16.12 7.83
CA GLY A 160 -10.76 15.73 6.64
C GLY A 160 -9.26 15.89 6.85
N ALA A 161 -8.81 17.01 7.42
CA ALA A 161 -7.39 17.25 7.70
C ALA A 161 -6.82 16.23 8.71
N VAL A 162 -7.55 15.93 9.78
CA VAL A 162 -7.17 14.91 10.77
C VAL A 162 -7.09 13.53 10.13
N PHE A 163 -8.05 13.18 9.29
CA PHE A 163 -8.05 11.92 8.55
C PHE A 163 -6.81 11.81 7.64
N LEU A 164 -6.50 12.85 6.86
CA LEU A 164 -5.32 12.88 6.00
C LEU A 164 -4.02 12.77 6.81
N ALA A 165 -3.94 13.43 7.97
CA ALA A 165 -2.79 13.32 8.86
C ALA A 165 -2.62 11.89 9.40
N ALA A 166 -3.71 11.23 9.80
CA ALA A 166 -3.71 9.84 10.23
C ALA A 166 -3.23 8.90 9.11
N CYS A 167 -3.76 9.06 7.90
CA CYS A 167 -3.34 8.31 6.72
C CYS A 167 -1.85 8.51 6.42
N LEU A 168 -1.37 9.75 6.48
CA LEU A 168 0.05 10.07 6.28
C LEU A 168 0.95 9.36 7.30
N MET A 169 0.56 9.32 8.57
CA MET A 169 1.29 8.58 9.61
C MET A 169 1.35 7.08 9.29
N LEU A 170 0.23 6.49 8.88
CA LEU A 170 0.16 5.08 8.48
C LEU A 170 1.06 4.78 7.28
N TYR A 171 1.02 5.62 6.23
CA TYR A 171 1.88 5.45 5.06
C TYR A 171 3.36 5.60 5.39
N ARG A 172 3.73 6.55 6.26
CA ARG A 172 5.13 6.69 6.71
C ARG A 172 5.60 5.49 7.52
N GLY A 173 4.75 4.99 8.43
CA GLY A 173 5.03 3.76 9.18
C GLY A 173 5.17 2.53 8.26
N HIS A 174 4.30 2.41 7.26
CA HIS A 174 4.40 1.37 6.23
C HIS A 174 5.69 1.49 5.42
N ALA A 175 6.03 2.68 4.92
CA ALA A 175 7.24 2.93 4.15
C ALA A 175 8.52 2.57 4.95
N ARG A 176 8.57 2.88 6.25
CA ARG A 176 9.67 2.48 7.13
C ARG A 176 9.81 0.96 7.22
N ARG A 177 8.71 0.23 7.42
CA ARG A 177 8.69 -1.23 7.46
C ARG A 177 9.12 -1.84 6.12
N CYS A 178 8.65 -1.30 5.00
CA CYS A 178 9.07 -1.74 3.67
C CYS A 178 10.57 -1.54 3.43
N ARG A 179 11.15 -0.39 3.82
CA ARG A 179 12.60 -0.15 3.69
C ARG A 179 13.42 -1.15 4.50
N ARG A 180 13.02 -1.46 5.73
CA ARG A 180 13.67 -2.50 6.55
C ARG A 180 13.62 -3.86 5.88
N ARG A 181 12.47 -4.25 5.32
CA ARG A 181 12.33 -5.51 4.57
C ARG A 181 13.17 -5.56 3.30
N ILE A 182 13.22 -4.48 2.53
CA ILE A 182 14.06 -4.39 1.33
C ILE A 182 15.52 -4.64 1.69
N ALA A 183 16.05 -3.95 2.71
CA ALA A 183 17.43 -4.12 3.14
C ALA A 183 17.73 -5.56 3.60
N ALA A 184 16.81 -6.18 4.34
CA ALA A 184 16.95 -7.57 4.78
C ALA A 184 16.94 -8.57 3.61
N HIS A 185 16.06 -8.37 2.61
CA HIS A 185 15.98 -9.23 1.44
C HIS A 185 17.15 -9.04 0.47
N GLU A 186 17.66 -7.82 0.32
CA GLU A 186 18.86 -7.55 -0.48
C GLU A 186 20.10 -8.21 0.14
N ALA A 187 20.26 -8.17 1.47
CA ALA A 187 21.33 -8.88 2.17
C ALA A 187 21.21 -10.41 2.00
N ALA A 188 20.00 -10.96 2.11
CA ALA A 188 19.77 -12.40 1.90
C ALA A 188 20.04 -12.84 0.45
N LEU A 189 19.69 -12.00 -0.53
CA LEU A 189 19.96 -12.28 -1.95
C LEU A 189 21.47 -12.28 -2.23
N ALA A 190 22.22 -11.32 -1.70
CA ALA A 190 23.67 -11.24 -1.85
C ALA A 190 24.36 -12.49 -1.28
N ALA A 191 23.96 -12.92 -0.07
CA ALA A 191 24.49 -14.13 0.57
C ALA A 191 24.21 -15.43 -0.22
N LEU A 192 23.15 -15.45 -1.04
CA LEU A 192 22.84 -16.57 -1.94
C LEU A 192 23.62 -16.53 -3.26
N GLN A 193 24.11 -15.36 -3.68
CA GLN A 193 24.88 -15.17 -4.92
C GLN A 193 26.39 -15.37 -4.74
N GLU A 194 26.89 -15.22 -3.51
CA GLU A 194 28.30 -15.46 -3.16
C GLU A 194 28.62 -16.95 -2.90
N ARG A 195 27.62 -17.84 -3.02
CA ARG A 195 27.76 -19.29 -2.95
C ARG A 195 27.79 -19.91 -4.34
#